data_AF-A0A5B9QUL3-F1
#
_entry.id   AF-A0A5B9QUL3-F1
#
_cell.length_a   1.000
_cell.length_b   1.000
_cell.length_c   1.000
_cell.angle_alpha   90.00
_cell.angle_beta   90.00
_cell.angle_gamma   90.00
#
_symmetry.space_group_name_H-M   'P 1'
#
loop_
_entity.id
_entity.type
_entity.pdbx_description
1 polymer ?
#
loop_
_entity_poly.entity_id
_entity_poly.type
_entity_poly.pdbx_seq_one_letter_code
_entity_poly.pdbx_strand_id
1 'polypeptide(L)'
;MGQRIAALFLVGFIHSFAGLCEAVDFEFYGRTGNGIELDFSSRLGVPGGASFSGLSLSGFGGHTVLTSSDLNQGNFASDGQLWVFANPARNTPGLGDTNPAARGFQGALTGSVLVNGEQKTFSVVVQPGYTGAGPGSVGQSLESLNKPGNNPLFVAQQQQRLRYLGFVREGGAPIAVDGDFGPNTNAALRTFQAAFVAGINTTQSSVDGIVGPNTAGWLNAANAPTWEELIDPDPQVPGTFSVNNMIGDFDILPSRDPGTNQRTGLTPQIERFGTSWAHTLWKAGSASAKTETGITQLMNAMSTADGYGSASAHSTHRVGMDIDMHVDVSTWNFGNGVTSTAEQNVIDIAVEYIDSGASGGSQSGRVIRIISSNQDILDGINSQRPSTATWFDSSGAHQNHLHLDVGSPTRIAGLADRPGDFNFDDQVDGRDFLVWQRGGSSSPHSGSDLALWQGHYNASLTASVVTVPEPGSGMMLVGLWMLAAIGWWRKRNSLCCAGAPHRG
;
A
#
# COMPACT_ATOMS: atom_id res chain seq x y z
N MET A 1 11.75 -38.77 76.35
CA MET A 1 12.46 -39.92 75.77
C MET A 1 12.02 -40.03 74.31
N GLY A 2 12.94 -39.79 73.35
CA GLY A 2 12.75 -40.04 71.89
C GLY A 2 11.92 -38.99 71.14
N GLN A 3 12.50 -38.12 70.29
CA GLN A 3 12.79 -38.34 68.85
C GLN A 3 11.51 -38.48 68.00
N ARG A 4 11.26 -37.75 66.90
CA ARG A 4 12.16 -37.40 65.78
C ARG A 4 11.79 -36.09 65.08
N ILE A 5 12.86 -35.44 64.64
CA ILE A 5 12.96 -34.31 63.70
C ILE A 5 12.70 -34.81 62.28
N ALA A 6 11.94 -34.06 61.49
CA ALA A 6 11.99 -34.10 60.04
C ALA A 6 12.21 -32.65 59.55
N ALA A 7 13.44 -32.37 59.11
CA ALA A 7 13.83 -31.10 58.52
C ALA A 7 13.32 -31.03 57.08
N LEU A 8 12.50 -30.03 56.78
CA LEU A 8 12.14 -29.67 55.41
C LEU A 8 13.11 -28.57 54.95
N PHE A 9 14.13 -28.95 54.19
CA PHE A 9 15.01 -28.02 53.49
C PHE A 9 14.27 -27.43 52.29
N LEU A 10 13.74 -26.21 52.43
CA LEU A 10 13.34 -25.40 51.29
C LEU A 10 14.56 -24.59 50.84
N VAL A 11 15.29 -25.11 49.86
CA VAL A 11 16.36 -24.39 49.18
C VAL A 11 15.73 -23.24 48.40
N GLY A 12 16.02 -22.01 48.82
CA GLY A 12 15.60 -20.79 48.12
C GLY A 12 16.28 -20.71 46.76
N PHE A 13 15.52 -20.88 45.70
CA PHE A 13 15.89 -20.41 44.37
C PHE A 13 15.47 -18.95 44.26
N ILE A 14 16.36 -18.04 44.66
CA ILE A 14 16.28 -16.64 44.24
C ILE A 14 16.74 -16.63 42.78
N HIS A 15 15.79 -16.78 41.84
CA HIS A 15 16.04 -16.39 40.46
C HIS A 15 15.97 -14.86 40.39
N SER A 16 17.11 -14.22 40.62
CA SER A 16 17.32 -12.81 40.24
C SER A 16 17.37 -12.71 38.71
N PHE A 17 16.21 -12.55 38.08
CA PHE A 17 16.10 -11.93 36.76
C PHE A 17 15.34 -10.61 36.92
N ALA A 18 15.93 -9.69 37.67
CA ALA A 18 15.66 -8.26 37.52
C ALA A 18 16.78 -7.71 36.64
N GLY A 19 16.63 -7.84 35.32
CA GLY A 19 17.26 -6.88 34.43
C GLY A 19 16.59 -5.56 34.73
N LEU A 20 17.25 -4.73 35.55
CA LEU A 20 16.87 -3.32 35.70
C LEU A 20 16.97 -2.73 34.30
N CYS A 21 15.83 -2.52 33.64
CA CYS A 21 15.75 -1.61 32.52
C CYS A 21 16.15 -0.26 33.13
N GLU A 22 17.36 0.24 32.83
CA GLU A 22 17.70 1.61 33.21
C GLU A 22 16.62 2.51 32.60
N ALA A 23 16.00 3.33 33.43
CA ALA A 23 15.04 4.31 32.95
C ALA A 23 15.78 5.24 31.99
N VAL A 24 15.37 5.24 30.72
CA VAL A 24 15.91 6.18 29.74
C VAL A 24 15.52 7.60 30.14
N ASP A 25 16.44 8.57 29.99
CA ASP A 25 16.16 9.95 30.42
C ASP A 25 15.05 10.57 29.56
N PHE A 26 15.03 10.27 28.26
CA PHE A 26 14.03 10.80 27.32
C PHE A 26 13.39 9.70 26.45
N GLU A 27 12.06 9.67 26.39
CA GLU A 27 11.29 8.78 25.51
C GLU A 27 10.57 9.58 24.41
N PHE A 28 10.65 9.08 23.18
CA PHE A 28 9.99 9.62 22.01
C PHE A 28 9.23 8.53 21.28
N TYR A 29 8.20 8.93 20.54
CA TYR A 29 7.31 8.02 19.83
C TYR A 29 7.04 8.56 18.43
N GLY A 30 6.82 7.66 17.49
CA GLY A 30 6.40 8.03 16.14
C GLY A 30 6.22 6.81 15.25
N ARG A 31 5.88 7.04 13.98
CA ARG A 31 5.58 5.96 13.05
C ARG A 31 6.66 5.81 11.98
N THR A 32 6.83 4.60 11.47
CA THR A 32 7.89 4.27 10.50
C THR A 32 7.87 5.15 9.26
N GLY A 33 6.70 5.52 8.73
CA GLY A 33 6.56 6.34 7.53
C GLY A 33 6.65 7.86 7.76
N ASN A 34 7.03 8.30 8.96
CA ASN A 34 7.16 9.71 9.34
C ASN A 34 8.64 10.13 9.49
N GLY A 35 8.90 11.44 9.47
CA GLY A 35 10.07 12.00 10.14
C GLY A 35 9.72 12.21 11.61
N ILE A 36 10.26 11.37 12.50
CA ILE A 36 9.94 11.39 13.93
C ILE A 36 10.78 12.48 14.58
N GLU A 37 10.15 13.55 15.03
CA GLU A 37 10.82 14.67 15.67
C GLU A 37 11.23 14.34 17.10
N LEU A 38 12.49 14.59 17.42
CA LEU A 38 13.06 14.55 18.75
C LEU A 38 13.48 15.96 19.12
N ASP A 39 12.70 16.60 19.98
CA ASP A 39 13.06 17.85 20.64
C ASP A 39 13.52 17.55 22.07
N PHE A 40 14.83 17.65 22.30
CA PHE A 40 15.41 17.49 23.63
C PHE A 40 15.22 18.74 24.50
N SER A 41 15.11 19.94 23.90
CA SER A 41 15.05 21.20 24.64
C SER A 41 13.75 21.39 25.41
N SER A 42 12.66 20.80 24.94
CA SER A 42 11.35 20.80 25.62
C SER A 42 11.21 19.72 26.69
N ARG A 43 12.24 18.88 26.90
CA ARG A 43 12.16 17.75 27.84
C ARG A 43 12.29 18.19 29.29
N LEU A 44 11.60 17.48 30.17
CA LEU A 44 11.70 17.70 31.61
C LEU A 44 13.15 17.56 32.07
N GLY A 45 13.61 18.51 32.88
CA GLY A 45 14.98 18.51 33.41
C GLY A 45 16.01 19.14 32.49
N VAL A 46 15.62 19.60 31.29
CA VAL A 46 16.48 20.38 30.41
C VAL A 46 16.24 21.89 30.66
N PRO A 47 17.23 22.63 31.15
CA PRO A 47 17.06 24.06 31.41
C PRO A 47 16.99 24.85 30.10
N GLY A 48 16.24 25.95 30.10
CA GLY A 48 16.20 26.87 28.96
C GLY A 48 17.60 27.39 28.60
N GLY A 49 17.95 27.35 27.32
CA GLY A 49 19.29 27.70 26.84
C GLY A 49 20.36 26.63 27.06
N ALA A 50 19.97 25.37 27.31
CA ALA A 50 20.89 24.25 27.35
C ALA A 50 21.67 24.09 26.04
N SER A 51 22.86 23.52 26.17
CA SER A 51 23.73 23.15 25.05
C SER A 51 23.71 21.63 24.83
N PHE A 52 23.76 21.22 23.56
CA PHE A 52 23.71 19.81 23.17
C PHE A 52 24.97 19.42 22.41
N SER A 53 25.54 18.26 22.75
CA SER A 53 26.74 17.73 22.08
C SER A 53 26.84 16.21 22.28
N GLY A 54 27.90 15.58 21.77
CA GLY A 54 28.18 14.16 22.03
C GLY A 54 27.05 13.20 21.61
N LEU A 55 26.29 13.54 20.57
CA LEU A 55 25.22 12.71 20.05
C LEU A 55 25.80 11.35 19.61
N SER A 56 25.33 10.28 20.25
CA SER A 56 25.67 8.90 19.94
C SER A 56 24.44 8.19 19.38
N LEU A 57 24.60 7.66 18.16
CA LEU A 57 23.55 6.99 17.40
C LEU A 57 23.84 5.50 17.22
N SER A 58 24.57 4.89 18.15
CA SER A 58 24.98 3.47 18.06
C SER A 58 23.81 2.49 17.87
N GLY A 59 22.63 2.78 18.44
CA GLY A 59 21.41 1.99 18.25
C GLY A 59 20.59 2.31 17.00
N PHE A 60 21.07 3.19 16.11
CA PHE A 60 20.34 3.64 14.91
C PHE A 60 20.92 3.06 13.61
N GLY A 61 21.71 1.98 13.69
CA GLY A 61 22.27 1.32 12.51
C GLY A 61 21.19 0.90 11.50
N GLY A 62 21.29 1.35 10.25
CA GLY A 62 20.30 1.07 9.21
C GLY A 62 19.09 2.04 9.18
N HIS A 63 19.06 3.01 10.08
CA HIS A 63 18.10 4.12 10.11
C HIS A 63 18.79 5.43 9.71
N THR A 64 18.01 6.42 9.30
CA THR A 64 18.53 7.76 9.02
C THR A 64 18.19 8.69 10.17
N VAL A 65 19.15 9.50 10.58
CA VAL A 65 18.96 10.55 11.59
C VAL A 65 19.56 11.84 11.04
N LEU A 66 18.78 12.92 11.06
CA LEU A 66 19.22 14.24 10.58
C LEU A 66 18.92 15.27 11.67
N THR A 67 19.92 16.04 12.06
CA THR A 67 19.78 17.10 13.05
C THR A 67 19.18 18.38 12.43
N SER A 68 18.74 19.31 13.26
CA SER A 68 18.34 20.66 12.83
C SER A 68 19.43 21.39 12.06
N SER A 69 20.70 21.13 12.37
CA SER A 69 21.85 21.62 11.61
C SER A 69 21.92 21.03 10.21
N ASP A 70 21.72 19.71 10.08
CA ASP A 70 21.77 19.02 8.78
C ASP A 70 20.64 19.50 7.84
N LEU A 71 19.47 19.83 8.41
CA LEU A 71 18.27 20.22 7.67
C LEU A 71 18.10 21.74 7.53
N ASN A 72 19.09 22.55 7.96
CA ASN A 72 19.00 24.01 8.00
C ASN A 72 17.72 24.53 8.71
N GLN A 73 17.25 23.81 9.73
CA GLN A 73 16.11 24.23 10.55
C GLN A 73 16.54 24.95 11.84
N GLY A 74 17.83 24.89 12.15
CA GLY A 74 18.39 25.49 13.36
C GLY A 74 19.84 25.10 13.55
N ASN A 75 20.23 24.98 14.81
CA ASN A 75 21.55 24.50 15.20
C ASN A 75 21.38 23.56 16.39
N PHE A 76 21.64 22.28 16.15
CA PHE A 76 21.49 21.21 17.13
C PHE A 76 22.18 21.52 18.45
N ALA A 77 23.35 22.17 18.40
CA ALA A 77 24.11 22.50 19.60
C ALA A 77 23.37 23.45 20.56
N SER A 78 22.39 24.21 20.06
CA SER A 78 21.59 25.18 20.82
C SER A 78 20.11 24.81 20.96
N ASP A 79 19.53 24.09 19.99
CA ASP A 79 18.12 23.72 20.00
C ASP A 79 17.86 22.26 20.37
N GLY A 80 18.87 21.38 20.29
CA GLY A 80 18.71 19.97 20.62
C GLY A 80 17.65 19.26 19.78
N GLN A 81 17.39 19.72 18.55
CA GLN A 81 16.34 19.15 17.70
C GLN A 81 16.92 18.25 16.61
N LEU A 82 16.33 17.06 16.43
CA LEU A 82 16.67 16.14 15.34
C LEU A 82 15.45 15.35 14.88
N TRP A 83 15.56 14.69 13.73
CA TRP A 83 14.54 13.81 13.19
C TRP A 83 15.09 12.43 12.90
N VAL A 84 14.30 11.42 13.24
CA VAL A 84 14.58 10.01 12.97
C VAL A 84 13.66 9.53 11.85
N PHE A 85 14.27 8.95 10.82
CA PHE A 85 13.59 8.33 9.69
C PHE A 85 13.90 6.83 9.73
N ALA A 86 12.99 6.07 10.34
CA ALA A 86 13.16 4.64 10.51
C ALA A 86 13.16 3.90 9.16
N ASN A 87 13.90 2.80 9.07
CA ASN A 87 14.01 2.05 7.83
C ASN A 87 12.63 1.53 7.37
N PRO A 88 12.11 1.96 6.22
CA PRO A 88 10.78 1.56 5.77
C PRO A 88 10.75 0.24 4.99
N ALA A 89 11.89 -0.44 4.83
CA ALA A 89 11.96 -1.70 4.11
C ALA A 89 11.14 -2.80 4.82
N ARG A 90 10.46 -3.65 4.05
CA ARG A 90 9.65 -4.77 4.58
C ARG A 90 10.47 -5.88 5.25
N ASN A 91 11.79 -5.90 5.07
CA ASN A 91 12.68 -6.94 5.61
C ASN A 91 13.69 -6.32 6.60
N THR A 92 13.19 -5.94 7.77
CA THR A 92 13.95 -5.37 8.87
C THR A 92 14.16 -6.26 10.12
N PRO A 93 13.83 -7.58 10.19
CA PRO A 93 14.12 -8.40 11.37
C PRO A 93 15.57 -8.32 11.87
N GLY A 94 16.54 -8.22 10.94
CA GLY A 94 17.96 -8.09 11.27
C GLY A 94 18.33 -6.79 12.01
N LEU A 95 17.42 -5.81 12.05
CA LEU A 95 17.58 -4.56 12.79
C LEU A 95 16.89 -4.59 14.16
N GLY A 96 16.33 -5.74 14.59
CA GLY A 96 15.58 -5.86 15.85
C GLY A 96 14.09 -5.51 15.70
N ASP A 97 13.55 -5.62 14.49
CA ASP A 97 12.13 -5.35 14.22
C ASP A 97 11.22 -6.32 14.97
N THR A 98 10.27 -5.75 15.70
CA THR A 98 9.32 -6.47 16.57
C THR A 98 8.02 -6.84 15.87
N ASN A 99 7.73 -6.27 14.69
CA ASN A 99 6.52 -6.58 13.93
C ASN A 99 6.80 -6.67 12.41
N PRO A 100 7.52 -7.69 11.94
CA PRO A 100 7.91 -7.81 10.53
C PRO A 100 6.73 -8.04 9.56
N ALA A 101 5.50 -8.22 10.05
CA ALA A 101 4.30 -8.26 9.22
C ALA A 101 3.83 -6.86 8.81
N ALA A 102 4.13 -5.83 9.62
CA ALA A 102 3.90 -4.45 9.26
C ALA A 102 4.99 -3.95 8.29
N ARG A 103 4.69 -2.85 7.60
CA ARG A 103 5.62 -2.28 6.62
C ARG A 103 6.66 -1.42 7.33
N GLY A 104 7.93 -1.72 7.10
CA GLY A 104 9.07 -1.02 7.69
C GLY A 104 9.36 -1.46 9.12
N PHE A 105 10.40 -0.90 9.73
CA PHE A 105 10.84 -1.24 11.09
C PHE A 105 9.85 -0.79 12.17
N GLN A 106 9.57 -1.67 13.14
CA GLN A 106 8.96 -1.32 14.42
C GLN A 106 9.81 -1.79 15.61
N GLY A 107 9.95 -0.93 16.62
CA GLY A 107 10.74 -1.25 17.80
C GLY A 107 11.37 -0.01 18.43
N ALA A 108 12.21 -0.23 19.44
CA ALA A 108 12.90 0.83 20.15
C ALA A 108 14.31 1.05 19.58
N LEU A 109 14.62 2.29 19.24
CA LEU A 109 15.98 2.76 18.92
C LEU A 109 16.53 3.51 20.12
N THR A 110 17.81 3.35 20.45
CA THR A 110 18.41 3.97 21.64
C THR A 110 19.70 4.71 21.33
N GLY A 111 19.91 5.84 21.97
CA GLY A 111 21.10 6.68 21.81
C GLY A 111 21.43 7.46 23.08
N SER A 112 22.44 8.32 22.99
CA SER A 112 22.77 9.26 24.06
C SER A 112 23.13 10.64 23.52
N VAL A 113 22.92 11.68 24.33
CA VAL A 113 23.29 13.07 24.04
C VAL A 113 23.84 13.71 25.32
N LEU A 114 24.78 14.63 25.19
CA LEU A 114 25.23 15.45 26.31
C LEU A 114 24.37 16.70 26.39
N VAL A 115 23.75 16.94 27.54
CA VAL A 115 23.02 18.18 27.86
C VAL A 115 23.86 18.97 28.86
N ASN A 116 24.40 20.12 28.46
CA ASN A 116 25.36 20.90 29.24
C ASN A 116 26.58 20.08 29.73
N GLY A 117 27.01 19.11 28.92
CA GLY A 117 28.12 18.20 29.24
C GLY A 117 27.75 16.97 30.08
N GLU A 118 26.52 16.87 30.59
CA GLU A 118 26.03 15.68 31.29
C GLU A 118 25.42 14.68 30.31
N GLN A 119 25.80 13.40 30.38
CA GLN A 119 25.28 12.37 29.49
C GLN A 119 23.84 12.02 29.85
N LYS A 120 22.96 12.07 28.85
CA LYS A 120 21.57 11.64 28.89
C LYS A 120 21.34 10.56 27.86
N THR A 121 20.56 9.56 28.22
CA THR A 121 20.11 8.48 27.34
C THR A 121 18.74 8.81 26.75
N PHE A 122 18.46 8.32 25.55
CA PHE A 122 17.14 8.48 24.96
C PHE A 122 16.71 7.26 24.16
N SER A 123 15.39 7.09 24.02
CA SER A 123 14.79 6.06 23.17
C SER A 123 13.71 6.61 22.25
N VAL A 124 13.60 6.04 21.05
CA VAL A 124 12.54 6.29 20.08
C VAL A 124 11.80 4.98 19.82
N VAL A 125 10.54 4.93 20.23
CA VAL A 125 9.65 3.79 19.95
C VAL A 125 8.94 4.05 18.62
N VAL A 126 9.23 3.18 17.64
CA VAL A 126 8.71 3.28 16.27
C VAL A 126 7.52 2.33 16.12
N GLN A 127 6.37 2.91 15.79
CA GLN A 127 5.09 2.23 15.54
C GLN A 127 4.84 2.01 14.04
N PRO A 128 3.96 1.07 13.66
CA PRO A 128 3.55 0.90 12.27
C PRO A 128 2.88 2.15 11.67
N GLY A 129 2.96 2.25 10.34
CA GLY A 129 2.14 3.20 9.59
C GLY A 129 2.79 4.57 9.40
N TYR A 130 1.93 5.56 9.20
CA TYR A 130 2.31 6.96 9.05
C TYR A 130 1.15 7.88 9.42
N THR A 131 1.47 9.14 9.71
CA THR A 131 0.50 10.19 10.02
C THR A 131 0.18 10.98 8.77
N GLY A 132 -1.11 11.16 8.48
CA GLY A 132 -1.57 11.94 7.35
C GLY A 132 -2.00 13.37 7.72
N ALA A 133 -2.36 13.61 8.98
CA ALA A 133 -2.64 14.94 9.51
C ALA A 133 -2.07 15.07 10.93
N GLY A 134 -1.17 16.03 11.14
CA GLY A 134 -0.50 16.22 12.44
C GLY A 134 1.03 16.34 12.30
N PRO A 135 1.77 16.29 13.42
CA PRO A 135 3.22 16.49 13.46
C PRO A 135 4.01 15.54 12.54
N GLY A 136 3.51 14.32 12.31
CA GLY A 136 4.15 13.35 11.40
C GLY A 136 3.76 13.47 9.92
N SER A 137 2.90 14.42 9.56
CA SER A 137 2.47 14.64 8.17
C SER A 137 3.58 15.27 7.33
N VAL A 138 3.57 14.97 6.04
CA VAL A 138 4.53 15.54 5.09
C VAL A 138 4.20 17.00 4.81
N GLY A 139 5.16 17.89 5.09
CA GLY A 139 5.09 19.31 4.73
C GLY A 139 5.35 19.57 3.24
N GLN A 140 4.97 20.76 2.78
CA GLN A 140 5.29 21.21 1.43
C GLN A 140 5.42 22.73 1.34
N SER A 141 6.33 23.17 0.46
CA SER A 141 6.49 24.56 0.05
C SER A 141 6.76 24.67 -1.46
N LEU A 142 6.21 23.75 -2.25
CA LEU A 142 6.50 23.55 -3.69
C LEU A 142 7.91 23.01 -3.92
N GLU A 143 8.33 21.98 -3.18
CA GLU A 143 9.64 21.34 -3.38
C GLU A 143 9.76 20.75 -4.78
N SER A 144 10.90 20.97 -5.44
CA SER A 144 11.16 20.47 -6.79
C SER A 144 12.65 20.42 -7.12
N LEU A 145 12.98 19.71 -8.21
CA LEU A 145 14.36 19.61 -8.70
C LEU A 145 14.92 20.99 -9.06
N ASN A 146 16.18 21.25 -8.66
CA ASN A 146 16.92 22.49 -8.93
C ASN A 146 16.30 23.78 -8.34
N LYS A 147 15.39 23.68 -7.36
CA LYS A 147 14.87 24.85 -6.64
C LYS A 147 15.79 25.21 -5.47
N PRO A 148 16.44 26.39 -5.47
CA PRO A 148 17.38 26.80 -4.41
C PRO A 148 16.75 27.01 -3.03
N GLY A 149 15.41 27.15 -2.97
CA GLY A 149 14.64 27.37 -1.74
C GLY A 149 13.77 26.18 -1.34
N ASN A 150 14.21 24.96 -1.63
CA ASN A 150 13.59 23.77 -1.03
C ASN A 150 13.78 23.82 0.49
N ASN A 151 12.74 23.49 1.26
CA ASN A 151 12.88 23.28 2.69
C ASN A 151 13.44 21.87 2.93
N PRO A 152 14.67 21.70 3.46
CA PRO A 152 15.28 20.37 3.57
C PRO A 152 14.51 19.42 4.48
N LEU A 153 13.87 19.90 5.56
CA LEU A 153 13.03 19.07 6.41
C LEU A 153 11.83 18.51 5.63
N PHE A 154 11.16 19.36 4.83
CA PHE A 154 10.05 18.90 4.01
C PHE A 154 10.52 17.89 2.96
N VAL A 155 11.67 18.11 2.33
CA VAL A 155 12.25 17.14 1.40
C VAL A 155 12.53 15.81 2.09
N ALA A 156 13.13 15.80 3.29
CA ALA A 156 13.42 14.58 4.02
C ALA A 156 12.13 13.81 4.40
N GLN A 157 11.08 14.52 4.83
CA GLN A 157 9.75 13.93 5.08
C GLN A 157 9.13 13.33 3.80
N GLN A 158 9.23 14.03 2.67
CA GLN A 158 8.73 13.58 1.37
C GLN A 158 9.49 12.32 0.90
N GLN A 159 10.83 12.33 1.02
CA GLN A 159 11.68 11.18 0.72
C GLN A 159 11.30 9.97 1.57
N GLN A 160 11.14 10.16 2.89
CA GLN A 160 10.74 9.08 3.77
C GLN A 160 9.36 8.52 3.41
N ARG A 161 8.39 9.39 3.11
CA ARG A 161 7.05 8.94 2.72
C ARG A 161 7.06 8.19 1.39
N LEU A 162 7.81 8.66 0.39
CA LEU A 162 7.97 7.95 -0.88
C LEU A 162 8.61 6.56 -0.67
N ARG A 163 9.68 6.46 0.13
CA ARG A 163 10.30 5.17 0.48
C ARG A 163 9.32 4.26 1.23
N TYR A 164 8.58 4.81 2.19
CA TYR A 164 7.55 4.06 2.91
C TYR A 164 6.50 3.53 1.95
N LEU A 165 6.03 4.33 1.00
CA LEU A 165 5.07 3.89 -0.02
C LEU A 165 5.70 2.95 -1.07
N GLY A 166 7.02 2.72 -1.06
CA GLY A 166 7.71 1.78 -1.95
C GLY A 166 8.20 2.40 -3.26
N PHE A 167 8.08 3.71 -3.45
CA PHE A 167 8.58 4.39 -4.64
C PHE A 167 10.11 4.49 -4.59
N VAL A 168 10.72 4.15 -5.72
CA VAL A 168 12.17 4.02 -5.89
C VAL A 168 12.66 4.98 -6.96
N ARG A 169 13.98 5.23 -6.99
CA ARG A 169 14.57 5.94 -8.14
C ARG A 169 14.54 5.06 -9.38
N GLU A 170 14.72 5.70 -10.54
CA GLU A 170 15.02 4.99 -11.79
C GLU A 170 16.19 4.01 -11.59
N GLY A 171 16.04 2.79 -12.10
CA GLY A 171 16.94 1.66 -11.85
C GLY A 171 16.64 0.87 -10.56
N GLY A 172 15.59 1.22 -9.82
CA GLY A 172 14.95 0.34 -8.82
C GLY A 172 15.51 0.39 -7.40
N ALA A 173 16.55 1.19 -7.12
CA ALA A 173 17.08 1.29 -5.76
C ALA A 173 16.27 2.28 -4.89
N PRO A 174 16.30 2.14 -3.56
CA PRO A 174 15.70 3.13 -2.67
C PRO A 174 16.32 4.53 -2.87
N ILE A 175 15.49 5.56 -2.73
CA ILE A 175 15.99 6.95 -2.61
C ILE A 175 16.62 7.16 -1.22
N ALA A 176 17.57 8.10 -1.12
CA ALA A 176 18.10 8.53 0.16
C ALA A 176 17.10 9.44 0.89
N VAL A 177 17.24 9.52 2.22
CA VAL A 177 16.60 10.54 3.05
C VAL A 177 17.71 11.43 3.53
N ASP A 178 17.88 12.57 2.90
CA ASP A 178 19.00 13.49 3.10
C ASP A 178 18.56 14.96 3.12
N GLY A 179 17.29 15.25 2.81
CA GLY A 179 16.79 16.62 2.71
C GLY A 179 17.14 17.31 1.40
N ASP A 180 17.82 16.62 0.47
CA ASP A 180 18.22 17.16 -0.83
C ASP A 180 17.29 16.67 -1.95
N PHE A 181 16.60 17.61 -2.61
CA PHE A 181 15.69 17.28 -3.71
C PHE A 181 16.48 17.08 -5.01
N GLY A 182 17.18 15.94 -5.09
CA GLY A 182 17.98 15.56 -6.25
C GLY A 182 17.20 14.82 -7.35
N PRO A 183 17.88 14.43 -8.44
CA PRO A 183 17.26 13.70 -9.56
C PRO A 183 16.59 12.39 -9.14
N ASN A 184 17.15 11.68 -8.17
CA ASN A 184 16.58 10.43 -7.64
C ASN A 184 15.23 10.67 -6.93
N THR A 185 15.16 11.71 -6.09
CA THR A 185 13.92 12.14 -5.44
C THR A 185 12.88 12.55 -6.47
N ASN A 186 13.27 13.35 -7.47
CA ASN A 186 12.40 13.76 -8.57
C ASN A 186 11.87 12.56 -9.39
N ALA A 187 12.70 11.55 -9.66
CA ALA A 187 12.28 10.37 -10.40
C ALA A 187 11.21 9.57 -9.65
N ALA A 188 11.46 9.26 -8.37
CA ALA A 188 10.49 8.58 -7.52
C ALA A 188 9.18 9.37 -7.39
N LEU A 189 9.29 10.69 -7.20
CA LEU A 189 8.13 11.57 -7.10
C LEU A 189 7.29 11.56 -8.38
N ARG A 190 7.93 11.61 -9.55
CA ARG A 190 7.19 11.64 -10.82
C ARG A 190 6.44 10.33 -11.08
N THR A 191 7.00 9.19 -10.68
CA THR A 191 6.26 7.91 -10.71
C THR A 191 5.05 7.97 -9.77
N PHE A 192 5.22 8.48 -8.55
CA PHE A 192 4.11 8.67 -7.60
C PHE A 192 3.02 9.62 -8.12
N GLN A 193 3.41 10.76 -8.70
CA GLN A 193 2.46 11.72 -9.26
C GLN A 193 1.70 11.17 -10.44
N ALA A 194 2.40 10.48 -11.35
CA ALA A 194 1.78 9.90 -12.53
C ALA A 194 0.72 8.86 -12.17
N ALA A 195 0.91 8.12 -11.07
CA ALA A 195 -0.08 7.16 -10.58
C ALA A 195 -1.45 7.77 -10.22
N PHE A 196 -1.51 9.03 -9.75
CA PHE A 196 -2.78 9.68 -9.41
C PHE A 196 -3.28 10.68 -10.45
N VAL A 197 -2.41 11.16 -11.33
CA VAL A 197 -2.84 11.88 -12.55
C VAL A 197 -3.49 10.91 -13.54
N ALA A 198 -2.96 9.68 -13.61
CA ALA A 198 -3.46 8.49 -14.30
C ALA A 198 -4.61 8.75 -15.28
N GLY A 199 -4.21 9.11 -16.50
CA GLY A 199 -5.04 9.12 -17.70
C GLY A 199 -4.36 8.34 -18.82
N ILE A 200 -4.93 8.47 -20.02
CA ILE A 200 -4.46 7.81 -21.24
C ILE A 200 -2.95 8.03 -21.48
N ASN A 201 -2.17 6.94 -21.52
CA ASN A 201 -0.73 6.93 -21.80
C ASN A 201 0.10 7.82 -20.86
N THR A 202 -0.28 7.88 -19.58
CA THR A 202 0.43 8.71 -18.60
C THR A 202 1.82 8.15 -18.32
N THR A 203 2.82 9.02 -18.31
CA THR A 203 4.18 8.65 -17.89
C THR A 203 4.72 9.70 -16.91
N GLN A 204 5.93 9.49 -16.41
CA GLN A 204 6.63 10.47 -15.56
C GLN A 204 6.86 11.83 -16.23
N SER A 205 6.81 11.92 -17.57
CA SER A 205 6.90 13.20 -18.30
C SER A 205 5.59 13.98 -18.32
N SER A 206 4.45 13.32 -18.03
CA SER A 206 3.12 13.93 -18.00
C SER A 206 2.85 14.76 -16.74
N VAL A 207 3.78 14.79 -15.79
CA VAL A 207 3.65 15.45 -14.49
C VAL A 207 4.76 16.48 -14.25
N ASP A 208 4.57 17.36 -13.27
CA ASP A 208 5.45 18.51 -13.04
C ASP A 208 6.68 18.21 -12.16
N GLY A 209 6.67 17.15 -11.36
CA GLY A 209 7.73 16.86 -10.39
C GLY A 209 7.75 17.84 -9.21
N ILE A 210 6.63 18.52 -8.92
CA ILE A 210 6.51 19.52 -7.85
C ILE A 210 5.66 18.96 -6.71
N VAL A 211 6.18 19.05 -5.48
CA VAL A 211 5.39 18.75 -4.28
C VAL A 211 4.56 19.97 -3.90
N GLY A 212 3.44 20.15 -4.59
CA GLY A 212 2.41 21.11 -4.20
C GLY A 212 1.32 20.51 -3.31
N PRO A 213 0.27 21.29 -2.95
CA PRO A 213 -0.78 20.85 -2.04
C PRO A 213 -1.46 19.54 -2.47
N ASN A 214 -1.64 19.31 -3.78
CA ASN A 214 -2.24 18.06 -4.25
C ASN A 214 -1.32 16.84 -4.04
N THR A 215 -0.04 16.98 -4.40
CA THR A 215 0.98 15.95 -4.22
C THR A 215 1.19 15.62 -2.75
N ALA A 216 1.34 16.63 -1.89
CA ALA A 216 1.43 16.45 -0.44
C ALA A 216 0.15 15.83 0.14
N GLY A 217 -1.02 16.26 -0.36
CA GLY A 217 -2.31 15.66 0.02
C GLY A 217 -2.36 14.16 -0.29
N TRP A 218 -1.81 13.72 -1.42
CA TRP A 218 -1.70 12.30 -1.75
C TRP A 218 -0.62 11.58 -0.93
N LEU A 219 0.56 12.18 -0.69
CA LEU A 219 1.58 11.60 0.19
C LEU A 219 1.03 11.34 1.60
N ASN A 220 0.10 12.19 2.04
CA ASN A 220 -0.57 12.11 3.34
C ASN A 220 -1.88 11.32 3.34
N ALA A 221 -2.42 10.92 2.18
CA ALA A 221 -3.74 10.29 2.09
C ALA A 221 -3.75 8.90 2.73
N ALA A 222 -4.83 8.53 3.43
CA ALA A 222 -4.96 7.19 4.03
C ALA A 222 -4.98 6.05 3.00
N ASN A 223 -5.34 6.38 1.75
CA ASN A 223 -5.34 5.46 0.61
C ASN A 223 -4.25 5.82 -0.41
N ALA A 224 -3.15 6.47 0.01
CA ALA A 224 -2.01 6.71 -0.87
C ALA A 224 -1.57 5.38 -1.52
N PRO A 225 -1.27 5.37 -2.83
CA PRO A 225 -0.87 4.14 -3.50
C PRO A 225 0.47 3.70 -2.93
N THR A 226 0.64 2.40 -2.75
CA THR A 226 1.96 1.82 -2.55
C THR A 226 2.45 1.22 -3.85
N TRP A 227 3.75 1.27 -4.11
CA TRP A 227 4.39 0.57 -5.20
C TRP A 227 4.84 -0.82 -4.74
N GLU A 228 4.32 -1.87 -5.39
CA GLU A 228 4.49 -3.25 -4.95
C GLU A 228 4.70 -4.20 -6.12
N GLU A 229 5.19 -5.40 -5.80
CA GLU A 229 5.20 -6.56 -6.68
C GLU A 229 3.83 -7.26 -6.61
N LEU A 230 3.21 -7.55 -7.75
CA LEU A 230 2.05 -8.44 -7.77
C LEU A 230 2.54 -9.86 -7.49
N ILE A 231 2.01 -10.44 -6.42
CA ILE A 231 2.25 -11.81 -6.04
C ILE A 231 1.03 -12.65 -6.41
N ASP A 232 1.28 -13.65 -7.24
CA ASP A 232 0.40 -14.78 -7.48
C ASP A 232 0.28 -15.59 -6.16
N PRO A 233 -0.94 -15.75 -5.60
CA PRO A 233 -1.13 -16.44 -4.34
C PRO A 233 -0.96 -17.96 -4.45
N ASP A 234 -1.10 -18.53 -5.64
CA ASP A 234 -1.02 -19.96 -5.91
C ASP A 234 -0.24 -20.28 -7.20
N PRO A 235 1.04 -19.86 -7.30
CA PRO A 235 1.78 -19.96 -8.54
C PRO A 235 2.00 -21.41 -8.97
N GLN A 236 1.92 -21.64 -10.28
CA GLN A 236 2.33 -22.91 -10.87
C GLN A 236 3.78 -23.26 -10.48
N VAL A 237 4.07 -24.55 -10.39
CA VAL A 237 5.41 -25.03 -10.02
C VAL A 237 6.45 -24.49 -11.02
N PRO A 238 7.56 -23.86 -10.56
CA PRO A 238 8.61 -23.38 -11.45
C PRO A 238 9.16 -24.51 -12.33
N GLY A 239 9.22 -24.26 -13.64
CA GLY A 239 9.62 -25.25 -14.64
C GLY A 239 8.44 -25.93 -15.36
N THR A 240 7.21 -25.77 -14.87
CA THR A 240 6.02 -26.44 -15.43
C THR A 240 4.94 -25.48 -15.94
N PHE A 241 5.21 -24.18 -16.01
CA PHE A 241 4.20 -23.19 -16.38
C PHE A 241 3.52 -23.53 -17.71
N SER A 242 2.19 -23.48 -17.72
CA SER A 242 1.40 -23.63 -18.94
C SER A 242 0.13 -22.77 -18.87
N VAL A 243 -0.12 -22.02 -19.95
CA VAL A 243 -1.37 -21.26 -20.13
C VAL A 243 -2.61 -22.16 -20.25
N ASN A 244 -2.43 -23.47 -20.49
CA ASN A 244 -3.54 -24.42 -20.54
C ASN A 244 -3.92 -24.98 -19.16
N ASN A 245 -3.06 -24.81 -18.16
CA ASN A 245 -3.22 -25.38 -16.82
C ASN A 245 -3.22 -24.29 -15.75
N MET A 246 -3.81 -23.13 -16.07
CA MET A 246 -3.88 -22.02 -15.12
C MET A 246 -4.77 -22.36 -13.93
N ILE A 247 -4.42 -21.84 -12.76
CA ILE A 247 -5.07 -22.16 -11.48
C ILE A 247 -5.49 -20.90 -10.72
N GLY A 248 -6.35 -21.08 -9.73
CA GLY A 248 -6.85 -19.94 -8.94
C GLY A 248 -7.63 -18.91 -9.74
N ASP A 249 -7.62 -17.69 -9.22
CA ASP A 249 -8.27 -16.54 -9.83
C ASP A 249 -7.42 -15.96 -10.97
N PHE A 250 -6.09 -15.94 -10.79
CA PHE A 250 -5.16 -15.50 -11.81
C PHE A 250 -3.78 -16.14 -11.67
N ASP A 251 -3.09 -16.26 -12.80
CA ASP A 251 -1.65 -16.52 -12.87
C ASP A 251 -0.90 -15.30 -13.44
N ILE A 252 0.43 -15.29 -13.32
CA ILE A 252 1.31 -14.31 -13.97
C ILE A 252 2.11 -14.99 -15.08
N LEU A 253 2.05 -14.43 -16.31
CA LEU A 253 2.82 -14.95 -17.44
C LEU A 253 4.32 -14.76 -17.19
N PRO A 254 5.12 -15.82 -16.99
CA PRO A 254 6.53 -15.67 -16.66
C PRO A 254 7.30 -15.13 -17.86
N SER A 255 8.39 -14.41 -17.61
CA SER A 255 9.31 -13.98 -18.66
C SER A 255 9.92 -15.18 -19.39
N ARG A 256 10.50 -14.93 -20.56
CA ARG A 256 11.17 -15.98 -21.34
C ARG A 256 12.48 -16.38 -20.67
N ASP A 257 12.71 -17.67 -20.56
CA ASP A 257 13.90 -18.23 -19.94
C ASP A 257 15.15 -17.97 -20.79
N PRO A 258 16.22 -17.44 -20.20
CA PRO A 258 17.48 -17.23 -20.91
C PRO A 258 17.97 -18.52 -21.59
N GLY A 259 18.33 -18.41 -22.87
CA GLY A 259 18.90 -19.51 -23.66
C GLY A 259 17.89 -20.47 -24.31
N THR A 260 16.72 -20.70 -23.71
CA THR A 260 15.68 -21.58 -24.31
C THR A 260 14.54 -20.80 -24.97
N ASN A 261 14.35 -19.54 -24.56
CA ASN A 261 13.24 -18.68 -24.99
C ASN A 261 11.85 -19.24 -24.67
N GLN A 262 11.78 -20.30 -23.85
CA GLN A 262 10.55 -20.91 -23.34
C GLN A 262 9.99 -20.08 -22.17
N ARG A 263 8.72 -20.31 -21.81
CA ARG A 263 8.10 -19.71 -20.63
C ARG A 263 7.79 -20.81 -19.62
N THR A 264 8.81 -21.28 -18.90
CA THR A 264 8.64 -22.42 -17.98
C THR A 264 8.24 -22.01 -16.56
N GLY A 265 8.27 -20.72 -16.23
CA GLY A 265 8.05 -20.23 -14.86
C GLY A 265 9.33 -20.12 -14.03
N LEU A 266 10.50 -20.48 -14.58
CA LEU A 266 11.78 -20.28 -13.90
C LEU A 266 12.22 -18.80 -13.89
N THR A 267 11.81 -18.03 -14.90
CA THR A 267 12.13 -16.61 -15.01
C THR A 267 10.90 -15.76 -14.68
N PRO A 268 10.88 -15.03 -13.53
CA PRO A 268 9.75 -14.20 -13.15
C PRO A 268 9.47 -13.09 -14.17
N GLN A 269 8.19 -12.71 -14.32
CA GLN A 269 7.78 -11.63 -15.23
C GLN A 269 8.34 -10.28 -14.80
N ILE A 270 9.15 -9.60 -15.61
CA ILE A 270 9.79 -8.35 -15.16
C ILE A 270 8.79 -7.19 -14.97
N GLU A 271 7.72 -7.17 -15.76
CA GLU A 271 6.65 -6.17 -15.69
C GLU A 271 5.50 -6.64 -14.80
N ARG A 272 5.78 -6.97 -13.53
CA ARG A 272 4.76 -7.42 -12.55
C ARG A 272 4.57 -6.47 -11.37
N PHE A 273 5.11 -5.26 -11.47
CA PHE A 273 5.02 -4.25 -10.44
C PHE A 273 3.97 -3.21 -10.81
N GLY A 274 3.39 -2.59 -9.79
CA GLY A 274 2.41 -1.53 -10.02
C GLY A 274 1.93 -0.93 -8.71
N THR A 275 0.91 -0.08 -8.80
CA THR A 275 0.28 0.50 -7.61
C THR A 275 -0.59 -0.53 -6.91
N SER A 276 -0.73 -0.41 -5.59
CA SER A 276 -1.70 -1.19 -4.81
C SER A 276 -3.13 -1.05 -5.32
N TRP A 277 -3.46 0.07 -5.97
CA TRP A 277 -4.77 0.29 -6.60
C TRP A 277 -4.97 -0.63 -7.81
N ALA A 278 -3.99 -0.69 -8.71
CA ALA A 278 -4.01 -1.58 -9.86
C ALA A 278 -4.02 -3.05 -9.42
N HIS A 279 -3.27 -3.39 -8.37
CA HIS A 279 -3.27 -4.76 -7.81
C HIS A 279 -4.60 -5.12 -7.18
N THR A 280 -5.23 -4.21 -6.45
CA THR A 280 -6.54 -4.44 -5.84
C THR A 280 -7.60 -4.64 -6.92
N LEU A 281 -7.58 -3.81 -7.98
CA LEU A 281 -8.43 -3.99 -9.16
C LEU A 281 -8.17 -5.35 -9.82
N TRP A 282 -6.91 -5.70 -10.06
CA TRP A 282 -6.55 -6.96 -10.70
C TRP A 282 -7.07 -8.16 -9.93
N LYS A 283 -6.84 -8.22 -8.61
CA LYS A 283 -7.27 -9.33 -7.76
C LYS A 283 -8.79 -9.45 -7.70
N ALA A 284 -9.49 -8.33 -7.47
CA ALA A 284 -10.95 -8.32 -7.38
C ALA A 284 -11.59 -8.68 -8.73
N GLY A 285 -11.13 -8.07 -9.82
CA GLY A 285 -11.58 -8.36 -11.18
C GLY A 285 -11.32 -9.81 -11.59
N SER A 286 -10.16 -10.36 -11.25
CA SER A 286 -9.83 -11.76 -11.54
C SER A 286 -10.79 -12.72 -10.85
N ALA A 287 -11.03 -12.52 -9.55
CA ALA A 287 -11.94 -13.36 -8.78
C ALA A 287 -13.38 -13.28 -9.27
N SER A 288 -13.85 -12.07 -9.62
CA SER A 288 -15.20 -11.86 -10.14
C SER A 288 -15.36 -12.50 -11.53
N ALA A 289 -14.41 -12.26 -12.43
CA ALA A 289 -14.39 -12.83 -13.77
C ALA A 289 -14.27 -14.36 -13.75
N LYS A 290 -13.48 -14.93 -12.82
CA LYS A 290 -13.39 -16.38 -12.61
C LYS A 290 -14.73 -16.96 -12.17
N THR A 291 -15.44 -16.27 -11.29
CA THR A 291 -16.76 -16.68 -10.81
C THR A 291 -17.79 -16.67 -11.93
N GLU A 292 -17.79 -15.64 -12.77
CA GLU A 292 -18.76 -15.48 -13.86
C GLU A 292 -18.49 -16.44 -15.03
N THR A 293 -17.23 -16.55 -15.46
CA THR A 293 -16.90 -17.25 -16.72
C THR A 293 -16.27 -18.62 -16.51
N GLY A 294 -15.80 -18.93 -15.30
CA GLY A 294 -14.99 -20.12 -15.02
C GLY A 294 -13.54 -20.03 -15.54
N ILE A 295 -13.14 -18.92 -16.16
CA ILE A 295 -11.82 -18.72 -16.77
C ILE A 295 -10.87 -18.08 -15.75
N THR A 296 -9.70 -18.68 -15.57
CA THR A 296 -8.60 -18.08 -14.79
C THR A 296 -7.91 -17.02 -15.61
N GLN A 297 -7.61 -15.87 -15.00
CA GLN A 297 -6.97 -14.76 -15.71
C GLN A 297 -5.46 -14.91 -15.78
N LEU A 298 -4.85 -14.33 -16.80
CA LEU A 298 -3.41 -14.32 -16.97
C LEU A 298 -2.90 -12.91 -17.17
N MET A 299 -2.07 -12.44 -16.25
CA MET A 299 -1.44 -11.13 -16.34
C MET A 299 -0.22 -11.23 -17.26
N ASN A 300 -0.23 -10.48 -18.36
CA ASN A 300 0.88 -10.42 -19.30
C ASN A 300 1.95 -9.41 -18.84
N ALA A 301 1.54 -8.19 -18.48
CA ALA A 301 2.40 -7.10 -18.04
C ALA A 301 1.65 -6.01 -17.25
N MET A 302 2.40 -5.26 -16.43
CA MET A 302 1.99 -4.02 -15.77
C MET A 302 3.08 -2.93 -15.80
N SER A 303 4.13 -3.08 -14.99
CA SER A 303 5.27 -2.15 -14.99
C SER A 303 6.50 -2.83 -14.41
N THR A 304 7.70 -2.36 -14.80
CA THR A 304 8.95 -2.81 -14.18
C THR A 304 9.07 -2.35 -12.73
N ALA A 305 10.01 -2.92 -11.98
CA ALA A 305 10.23 -2.61 -10.57
C ALA A 305 10.43 -1.12 -10.24
N ASP A 306 10.93 -0.32 -11.19
CA ASP A 306 11.12 1.13 -11.02
C ASP A 306 10.01 1.99 -11.65
N GLY A 307 9.09 1.38 -12.40
CA GLY A 307 8.01 2.06 -13.13
C GLY A 307 8.46 2.85 -14.36
N TYR A 308 9.74 2.78 -14.75
CA TYR A 308 10.31 3.48 -15.91
C TYR A 308 10.50 2.54 -17.11
N GLY A 309 10.97 1.32 -16.86
CA GLY A 309 11.12 0.30 -17.87
C GLY A 309 9.76 -0.16 -18.42
N SER A 310 9.69 -0.30 -19.74
CA SER A 310 8.50 -0.75 -20.48
C SER A 310 8.88 -1.54 -21.74
N ALA A 311 10.12 -2.03 -21.77
CA ALA A 311 10.74 -2.56 -22.99
C ALA A 311 10.38 -4.02 -23.28
N SER A 312 9.71 -4.73 -22.36
CA SER A 312 9.37 -6.15 -22.54
C SER A 312 7.98 -6.39 -23.12
N ALA A 313 7.02 -5.47 -22.93
CA ALA A 313 5.70 -5.51 -23.55
C ALA A 313 5.51 -4.36 -24.55
N HIS A 314 5.24 -3.14 -24.07
CA HIS A 314 5.19 -1.91 -24.87
C HIS A 314 5.30 -0.65 -24.02
N SER A 315 5.65 0.48 -24.65
CA SER A 315 6.15 1.71 -24.01
C SER A 315 5.19 2.43 -23.06
N THR A 316 3.92 1.99 -22.98
CA THR A 316 2.88 2.56 -22.11
C THR A 316 2.89 2.00 -20.70
N HIS A 317 3.48 0.81 -20.46
CA HIS A 317 3.59 0.11 -19.17
C HIS A 317 4.52 0.79 -18.17
N ARG A 318 4.25 2.07 -17.91
CA ARG A 318 4.97 2.90 -16.96
C ARG A 318 3.99 3.22 -15.83
N VAL A 319 4.53 3.60 -14.68
CA VAL A 319 3.74 4.18 -13.57
C VAL A 319 2.69 3.27 -12.94
N GLY A 320 2.62 1.98 -13.30
CA GLY A 320 1.88 0.94 -12.56
C GLY A 320 0.37 1.10 -12.61
N MET A 321 -0.13 1.74 -13.68
CA MET A 321 -1.55 2.03 -13.91
C MET A 321 -2.05 1.48 -15.25
N ASP A 322 -1.30 0.55 -15.84
CA ASP A 322 -1.64 -0.15 -17.06
C ASP A 322 -1.55 -1.65 -16.78
N ILE A 323 -2.47 -2.43 -17.32
CA ILE A 323 -2.48 -3.89 -17.14
C ILE A 323 -2.82 -4.56 -18.47
N ASP A 324 -1.95 -5.46 -18.90
CA ASP A 324 -2.24 -6.36 -20.02
C ASP A 324 -2.81 -7.67 -19.50
N MET A 325 -4.03 -7.95 -19.92
CA MET A 325 -4.75 -9.18 -19.61
C MET A 325 -4.78 -10.08 -20.84
N HIS A 326 -4.24 -11.28 -20.72
CA HIS A 326 -4.24 -12.25 -21.81
C HIS A 326 -5.67 -12.55 -22.31
N VAL A 327 -5.81 -12.77 -23.61
CA VAL A 327 -7.06 -13.27 -24.21
C VAL A 327 -6.81 -14.53 -25.03
N ASP A 328 -7.85 -15.34 -25.20
CA ASP A 328 -7.75 -16.61 -25.92
C ASP A 328 -7.30 -16.42 -27.39
N VAL A 329 -6.48 -17.34 -27.89
CA VAL A 329 -5.92 -17.27 -29.26
C VAL A 329 -6.99 -17.21 -30.35
N SER A 330 -8.18 -17.77 -30.11
CA SER A 330 -9.29 -17.72 -31.06
C SER A 330 -9.85 -16.30 -31.26
N THR A 331 -9.61 -15.38 -30.32
CA THR A 331 -10.03 -13.98 -30.40
C THR A 331 -8.97 -13.06 -31.00
N TRP A 332 -7.79 -13.58 -31.38
CA TRP A 332 -6.67 -12.81 -31.94
C TRP A 332 -6.92 -12.47 -33.41
N ASN A 333 -7.97 -11.69 -33.64
CA ASN A 333 -8.44 -11.22 -34.94
C ASN A 333 -8.99 -9.79 -34.78
N PHE A 334 -9.34 -9.13 -35.88
CA PHE A 334 -9.78 -7.72 -35.85
C PHE A 334 -11.29 -7.52 -35.61
N GLY A 335 -12.04 -8.60 -35.39
CA GLY A 335 -13.49 -8.62 -35.47
C GLY A 335 -13.97 -8.82 -36.90
N ASN A 336 -15.16 -9.40 -37.04
CA ASN A 336 -15.85 -9.63 -38.31
C ASN A 336 -17.29 -9.11 -38.31
N GLY A 337 -17.72 -8.42 -37.24
CA GLY A 337 -19.07 -7.91 -37.05
C GLY A 337 -20.02 -8.90 -36.36
N VAL A 338 -19.50 -10.05 -35.90
CA VAL A 338 -20.28 -11.09 -35.21
C VAL A 338 -19.50 -11.60 -34.01
N THR A 339 -20.00 -11.30 -32.81
CA THR A 339 -19.43 -11.77 -31.55
C THR A 339 -19.53 -13.30 -31.44
N SER A 340 -18.38 -13.97 -31.45
CA SER A 340 -18.25 -15.39 -31.15
C SER A 340 -18.38 -15.68 -29.65
N THR A 341 -18.54 -16.96 -29.27
CA THR A 341 -18.54 -17.35 -27.85
C THR A 341 -17.24 -16.97 -27.13
N ALA A 342 -16.10 -17.08 -27.80
CA ALA A 342 -14.81 -16.72 -27.21
C ALA A 342 -14.69 -15.21 -26.99
N GLU A 343 -15.14 -14.40 -27.95
CA GLU A 343 -15.20 -12.94 -27.80
C GLU A 343 -16.18 -12.53 -26.70
N GLN A 344 -17.32 -13.22 -26.59
CA GLN A 344 -18.28 -12.99 -25.51
C GLN A 344 -17.66 -13.24 -24.13
N ASN A 345 -16.91 -14.32 -23.96
CA ASN A 345 -16.19 -14.57 -22.71
C ASN A 345 -15.21 -13.43 -22.37
N VAL A 346 -14.48 -12.91 -23.36
CA VAL A 346 -13.57 -11.77 -23.15
C VAL A 346 -14.34 -10.50 -22.77
N ILE A 347 -15.49 -10.26 -23.40
CA ILE A 347 -16.38 -9.14 -23.06
C ILE A 347 -16.85 -9.26 -21.60
N ASP A 348 -17.31 -10.44 -21.19
CA ASP A 348 -17.84 -10.68 -19.85
C ASP A 348 -16.72 -10.51 -18.79
N ILE A 349 -15.51 -11.02 -19.06
CA ILE A 349 -14.33 -10.78 -18.22
C ILE A 349 -14.04 -9.28 -18.08
N ALA A 350 -14.02 -8.53 -19.19
CA ALA A 350 -13.75 -7.10 -19.15
C ALA A 350 -14.80 -6.33 -18.34
N VAL A 351 -16.08 -6.72 -18.45
CA VAL A 351 -17.19 -6.14 -17.67
C VAL A 351 -16.98 -6.38 -16.17
N GLU A 352 -16.55 -7.58 -15.78
CA GLU A 352 -16.28 -7.90 -14.36
C GLU A 352 -15.15 -7.05 -13.77
N TYR A 353 -14.12 -6.71 -14.56
CA TYR A 353 -13.07 -5.78 -14.12
C TYR A 353 -13.58 -4.34 -14.00
N ILE A 354 -14.39 -3.88 -14.95
CA ILE A 354 -15.01 -2.55 -14.89
C ILE A 354 -15.84 -2.41 -13.62
N ASP A 355 -16.67 -3.40 -13.31
CA ASP A 355 -17.60 -3.38 -12.19
C ASP A 355 -16.91 -3.59 -10.84
N SER A 356 -15.94 -4.50 -10.79
CA SER A 356 -15.09 -4.71 -9.60
C SER A 356 -14.31 -3.44 -9.27
N GLY A 357 -13.79 -2.77 -10.30
CA GLY A 357 -13.23 -1.43 -10.16
C GLY A 357 -14.26 -0.50 -9.54
N ALA A 358 -15.39 -0.27 -10.22
CA ALA A 358 -16.43 0.67 -9.79
C ALA A 358 -16.86 0.49 -8.33
N SER A 359 -17.05 -0.76 -7.90
CA SER A 359 -17.50 -1.16 -6.57
C SER A 359 -16.39 -1.27 -5.51
N GLY A 360 -15.10 -1.35 -5.90
CA GLY A 360 -13.95 -1.63 -5.02
C GLY A 360 -13.56 -0.52 -4.03
N GLY A 361 -14.42 0.47 -3.80
CA GLY A 361 -14.21 1.54 -2.82
C GLY A 361 -12.95 2.38 -3.10
N SER A 362 -12.38 2.96 -2.04
CA SER A 362 -11.27 3.91 -2.12
C SER A 362 -9.87 3.29 -2.23
N GLN A 363 -9.76 1.97 -2.12
CA GLN A 363 -8.48 1.25 -2.19
C GLN A 363 -8.26 0.59 -3.56
N SER A 364 -9.30 0.48 -4.39
CA SER A 364 -9.20 -0.07 -5.73
C SER A 364 -9.01 1.01 -6.79
N GLY A 365 -8.20 0.73 -7.81
CA GLY A 365 -8.22 1.48 -9.06
C GLY A 365 -9.55 1.30 -9.79
N ARG A 366 -9.76 2.08 -10.85
CA ARG A 366 -10.93 1.99 -11.74
C ARG A 366 -10.47 1.76 -13.17
N VAL A 367 -11.13 0.89 -13.93
CA VAL A 367 -10.88 0.83 -15.38
C VAL A 367 -11.41 2.12 -16.01
N ILE A 368 -10.53 2.89 -16.63
CA ILE A 368 -10.91 4.16 -17.29
C ILE A 368 -10.92 4.04 -18.81
N ARG A 369 -10.15 3.09 -19.36
CA ARG A 369 -10.15 2.76 -20.78
C ARG A 369 -9.75 1.31 -21.00
N ILE A 370 -10.33 0.68 -22.01
CA ILE A 370 -9.90 -0.63 -22.54
C ILE A 370 -9.44 -0.47 -23.98
N ILE A 371 -8.32 -1.10 -24.31
CA ILE A 371 -7.75 -1.14 -25.66
C ILE A 371 -7.73 -2.59 -26.14
N SER A 372 -8.13 -2.80 -27.39
CA SER A 372 -8.04 -4.10 -28.06
C SER A 372 -7.88 -3.89 -29.56
N SER A 373 -7.28 -4.87 -30.23
CA SER A 373 -7.29 -4.95 -31.70
C SER A 373 -8.53 -5.64 -32.25
N ASN A 374 -9.45 -6.16 -31.41
CA ASN A 374 -10.67 -6.83 -31.87
C ASN A 374 -11.90 -5.92 -31.69
N GLN A 375 -12.52 -5.50 -32.79
CA GLN A 375 -13.65 -4.56 -32.77
C GLN A 375 -14.91 -5.17 -32.14
N ASP A 376 -15.18 -6.47 -32.37
CA ASP A 376 -16.39 -7.13 -31.86
C ASP A 376 -16.38 -7.17 -30.32
N ILE A 377 -15.20 -7.33 -29.72
CA ILE A 377 -15.00 -7.25 -28.27
C ILE A 377 -15.28 -5.83 -27.75
N LEU A 378 -14.71 -4.81 -28.41
CA LEU A 378 -14.91 -3.42 -27.98
C LEU A 378 -16.36 -2.97 -28.11
N ASP A 379 -17.05 -3.40 -29.17
CA ASP A 379 -18.46 -3.13 -29.39
C ASP A 379 -19.33 -3.79 -28.30
N GLY A 380 -19.02 -5.04 -27.94
CA GLY A 380 -19.67 -5.75 -26.84
C GLY A 380 -19.48 -5.07 -25.49
N ILE A 381 -18.24 -4.69 -25.16
CA ILE A 381 -17.92 -3.95 -23.93
C ILE A 381 -18.68 -2.61 -23.90
N ASN A 382 -18.63 -1.84 -24.98
CA ASN A 382 -19.29 -0.54 -25.07
C ASN A 382 -20.82 -0.67 -24.99
N SER A 383 -21.40 -1.75 -25.54
CA SER A 383 -22.83 -2.02 -25.40
C SER A 383 -23.25 -2.29 -23.95
N GLN A 384 -22.39 -2.94 -23.15
CA GLN A 384 -22.70 -3.28 -21.76
C GLN A 384 -22.33 -2.16 -20.78
N ARG A 385 -21.22 -1.46 -21.02
CA ARG A 385 -20.64 -0.41 -20.16
C ARG A 385 -20.29 0.83 -20.99
N PRO A 386 -21.28 1.56 -21.51
CA PRO A 386 -21.08 2.69 -22.43
C PRO A 386 -20.34 3.89 -21.81
N SER A 387 -20.17 3.92 -20.48
CA SER A 387 -19.41 4.95 -19.78
C SER A 387 -17.90 4.68 -19.75
N THR A 388 -17.46 3.46 -20.07
CA THR A 388 -16.05 3.11 -20.11
C THR A 388 -15.49 3.38 -21.50
N ALA A 389 -14.42 4.16 -21.58
CA ALA A 389 -13.82 4.45 -22.88
C ALA A 389 -13.24 3.17 -23.49
N THR A 390 -13.41 2.98 -24.80
CA THR A 390 -12.77 1.92 -25.57
C THR A 390 -11.90 2.52 -26.68
N TRP A 391 -10.82 1.83 -27.04
CA TRP A 391 -9.95 2.24 -28.14
C TRP A 391 -9.60 1.05 -29.03
N PHE A 392 -9.89 1.17 -30.31
CA PHE A 392 -9.50 0.18 -31.31
C PHE A 392 -8.06 0.40 -31.77
N ASP A 393 -7.20 -0.59 -31.55
CA ASP A 393 -5.85 -0.60 -32.07
C ASP A 393 -5.76 -1.33 -33.41
N SER A 394 -5.63 -0.55 -34.48
CA SER A 394 -5.49 -1.06 -35.85
C SER A 394 -4.10 -1.62 -36.18
N SER A 395 -3.09 -1.44 -35.32
CA SER A 395 -1.74 -1.95 -35.57
C SER A 395 -1.62 -3.46 -35.30
N GLY A 396 -2.54 -4.03 -34.53
CA GLY A 396 -2.51 -5.43 -34.09
C GLY A 396 -1.66 -5.68 -32.84
N ALA A 397 -1.10 -4.63 -32.22
CA ALA A 397 -0.28 -4.77 -31.02
C ALA A 397 -1.08 -5.34 -29.83
N HIS A 398 -2.39 -5.09 -29.79
CA HIS A 398 -3.31 -5.55 -28.75
C HIS A 398 -4.21 -6.70 -29.23
N GLN A 399 -3.71 -7.60 -30.09
CA GLN A 399 -4.47 -8.79 -30.52
C GLN A 399 -4.51 -9.89 -29.46
N ASN A 400 -3.42 -10.04 -28.71
CA ASN A 400 -3.24 -11.14 -27.76
C ASN A 400 -3.55 -10.77 -26.31
N HIS A 401 -4.05 -9.56 -26.07
CA HIS A 401 -4.45 -9.10 -24.75
C HIS A 401 -5.48 -7.96 -24.84
N LEU A 402 -6.19 -7.74 -23.74
CA LEU A 402 -6.81 -6.45 -23.45
C LEU A 402 -5.81 -5.60 -22.68
N HIS A 403 -5.61 -4.36 -23.09
CA HIS A 403 -4.88 -3.37 -22.28
C HIS A 403 -5.88 -2.54 -21.50
N LEU A 404 -5.70 -2.51 -20.18
CA LEU A 404 -6.57 -1.82 -19.24
C LEU A 404 -5.81 -0.62 -18.70
N ASP A 405 -6.29 0.58 -19.02
CA ASP A 405 -5.86 1.78 -18.30
C ASP A 405 -6.61 1.84 -16.97
N VAL A 406 -5.86 2.04 -15.90
CA VAL A 406 -6.36 2.16 -14.53
C VAL A 406 -6.29 3.63 -14.10
N GLY A 407 -7.41 4.15 -13.60
CA GLY A 407 -7.51 5.45 -12.95
C GLY A 407 -7.39 5.34 -11.43
N SER A 408 -6.97 6.44 -10.80
CA SER A 408 -6.87 6.54 -9.35
C SER A 408 -8.25 6.57 -8.67
N PRO A 409 -8.38 6.02 -7.45
CA PRO A 409 -9.58 6.21 -6.64
C PRO A 409 -9.69 7.66 -6.16
N THR A 410 -10.84 8.00 -5.60
CA THR A 410 -11.00 9.25 -4.84
C THR A 410 -10.04 9.27 -3.64
N ARG A 411 -9.28 10.36 -3.48
CA ARG A 411 -8.40 10.56 -2.33
C ARG A 411 -9.18 10.63 -1.03
N ILE A 412 -8.77 9.82 -0.04
CA ILE A 412 -9.24 9.93 1.34
C ILE A 412 -8.23 10.77 2.12
N ALA A 413 -8.73 11.68 2.94
CA ALA A 413 -7.90 12.46 3.85
C ALA A 413 -7.01 11.56 4.70
N GLY A 414 -5.83 12.05 5.03
CA GLY A 414 -4.90 11.34 5.89
C GLY A 414 -5.48 11.03 7.26
N LEU A 415 -5.05 9.90 7.84
CA LEU A 415 -5.37 9.61 9.24
C LEU A 415 -4.72 10.67 10.12
N ALA A 416 -5.55 11.36 10.90
CA ALA A 416 -5.07 12.25 11.94
C ALA A 416 -4.58 11.41 13.12
N ASP A 417 -3.54 11.87 13.80
CA ASP A 417 -3.15 11.26 15.06
C ASP A 417 -4.32 11.35 16.04
N ARG A 418 -4.55 10.25 16.74
CA ARG A 418 -5.68 10.14 17.63
C ARG A 418 -5.49 11.08 18.83
N PRO A 419 -6.44 11.99 19.13
CA PRO A 419 -6.26 12.90 20.25
C PRO A 419 -6.12 12.13 21.57
N GLY A 420 -5.08 12.43 22.35
CA GLY A 420 -4.78 11.76 23.61
C GLY A 420 -3.96 10.48 23.48
N ASP A 421 -3.72 9.98 22.26
CA ASP A 421 -2.76 8.89 21.97
C ASP A 421 -1.37 9.52 21.83
N PHE A 422 -0.55 9.37 22.85
CA PHE A 422 0.79 9.98 22.91
C PHE A 422 1.90 9.01 22.56
N ASN A 423 1.60 7.71 22.51
CA ASN A 423 2.57 6.66 22.15
C ASN A 423 2.40 6.13 20.70
N PHE A 424 1.37 6.63 19.99
CA PHE A 424 1.00 6.32 18.61
C PHE A 424 0.66 4.84 18.37
N ASP A 425 0.14 4.14 19.39
CA ASP A 425 -0.31 2.75 19.28
C ASP A 425 -1.79 2.60 18.89
N ASP A 426 -2.43 3.72 18.52
CA ASP A 426 -3.83 3.86 18.12
C ASP A 426 -4.83 3.59 19.27
N GLN A 427 -4.36 3.48 20.51
CA GLN A 427 -5.15 3.38 21.73
C GLN A 427 -4.97 4.64 22.60
N VAL A 428 -5.93 4.89 23.48
CA VAL A 428 -5.83 5.98 24.46
C VAL A 428 -6.06 5.35 25.83
N ASP A 429 -4.98 4.97 26.48
CA ASP A 429 -5.00 4.16 27.70
C ASP A 429 -4.00 4.66 28.77
N GLY A 430 -3.74 3.86 29.80
CA GLY A 430 -2.84 4.24 30.89
C GLY A 430 -1.38 4.44 30.46
N ARG A 431 -0.97 3.90 29.31
CA ARG A 431 0.38 4.07 28.75
C ARG A 431 0.56 5.48 28.21
N ASP A 432 -0.45 6.04 27.55
CA ASP A 432 -0.44 7.44 27.10
C ASP A 432 -0.36 8.40 28.29
N PHE A 433 -1.10 8.09 29.35
CA PHE A 433 -1.01 8.87 30.58
C PHE A 433 0.43 8.88 31.14
N LEU A 434 1.11 7.73 31.12
CA LEU A 434 2.52 7.65 31.53
C LEU A 434 3.44 8.44 30.60
N VAL A 435 3.20 8.43 29.29
CA VAL A 435 3.95 9.28 28.34
C VAL A 435 3.77 10.75 28.67
N TRP A 436 2.54 11.20 28.89
CA TRP A 436 2.27 12.58 29.32
C TRP A 436 2.94 12.92 30.66
N GLN A 437 2.83 12.05 31.67
CA GLN A 437 3.43 12.26 33.00
C GLN A 437 4.95 12.39 32.98
N ARG A 438 5.61 11.82 31.97
CA ARG A 438 7.07 11.90 31.77
C ARG A 438 7.47 13.05 30.85
N GLY A 439 6.53 13.86 30.38
CA GLY A 439 6.78 14.97 29.46
C GLY A 439 7.03 14.52 28.02
N GLY A 440 6.52 13.35 27.63
CA GLY A 440 6.67 12.77 26.29
C GLY A 440 5.59 13.17 25.29
N SER A 441 4.54 13.89 25.73
CA SER A 441 3.46 14.36 24.86
C SER A 441 3.86 15.61 24.06
N SER A 442 3.05 15.99 23.06
CA SER A 442 3.32 17.13 22.17
C SER A 442 3.47 18.47 22.87
N SER A 443 2.77 18.67 24.00
CA SER A 443 2.90 19.82 24.88
C SER A 443 3.16 19.31 26.30
N PRO A 444 4.44 19.03 26.65
CA PRO A 444 4.82 18.34 27.88
C PRO A 444 4.16 18.92 29.14
N HIS A 445 3.51 18.06 29.93
CA HIS A 445 2.79 18.41 31.18
C HIS A 445 1.71 19.48 31.05
N SER A 446 1.26 19.78 29.84
CA SER A 446 0.20 20.77 29.64
C SER A 446 -1.14 20.22 30.15
N GLY A 447 -1.97 21.12 30.69
CA GLY A 447 -3.36 20.79 31.02
C GLY A 447 -4.20 20.48 29.78
N SER A 448 -3.82 20.98 28.60
CA SER A 448 -4.45 20.66 27.32
C SER A 448 -4.24 19.21 26.92
N ASP A 449 -3.01 18.70 26.99
CA ASP A 449 -2.72 17.29 26.66
C ASP A 449 -3.40 16.35 27.67
N LEU A 450 -3.39 16.70 28.95
CA LEU A 450 -4.14 15.94 29.96
C LEU A 450 -5.63 15.89 29.64
N ALA A 451 -6.23 17.02 29.25
CA ALA A 451 -7.64 17.08 28.87
C ALA A 451 -7.95 16.25 27.61
N LEU A 452 -7.04 16.23 26.63
CA LEU A 452 -7.16 15.35 25.45
C LEU A 452 -7.16 13.89 25.87
N TRP A 453 -6.19 13.45 26.68
CA TRP A 453 -6.17 12.09 27.19
C TRP A 453 -7.45 11.75 27.99
N GLN A 454 -7.86 12.61 28.92
CA GLN A 454 -9.07 12.40 29.73
C GLN A 454 -10.34 12.31 28.87
N GLY A 455 -10.44 13.14 27.82
CA GLY A 455 -11.59 13.15 26.92
C GLY A 455 -11.69 11.92 26.01
N HIS A 456 -10.57 11.21 25.80
CA HIS A 456 -10.48 10.09 24.88
C HIS A 456 -10.10 8.74 25.53
N TYR A 457 -9.85 8.72 26.85
CA TYR A 457 -9.50 7.51 27.60
C TYR A 457 -10.56 6.42 27.45
N ASN A 458 -10.13 5.20 27.09
CA ASN A 458 -11.00 4.06 26.79
C ASN A 458 -12.04 4.31 25.68
N ALA A 459 -11.94 5.40 24.91
CA ALA A 459 -12.69 5.48 23.67
C ALA A 459 -12.23 4.31 22.80
N SER A 460 -13.16 3.53 22.25
CA SER A 460 -12.82 2.56 21.20
C SER A 460 -12.91 3.27 19.86
N LEU A 461 -12.17 2.80 18.84
CA LEU A 461 -12.46 3.19 17.46
C LEU A 461 -13.90 2.75 17.16
N THR A 462 -14.85 3.69 17.19
CA THR A 462 -16.10 3.50 16.46
C THR A 462 -15.72 3.54 14.99
N ALA A 463 -15.55 2.37 14.39
CA ALA A 463 -15.47 2.26 12.94
C ALA A 463 -16.67 3.02 12.36
N SER A 464 -16.39 3.98 11.48
CA SER A 464 -17.40 4.51 10.56
C SER A 464 -17.81 3.33 9.67
N VAL A 465 -18.83 2.60 10.08
CA VAL A 465 -19.56 1.72 9.18
C VAL A 465 -20.31 2.67 8.27
N VAL A 466 -19.71 3.05 7.15
CA VAL A 466 -20.49 3.50 6.00
C VAL A 466 -21.42 2.33 5.73
N THR A 467 -22.71 2.54 5.95
CA THR A 467 -23.73 1.57 5.57
C THR A 467 -23.53 1.27 4.09
N VAL A 468 -22.94 0.12 3.78
CA VAL A 468 -23.00 -0.45 2.44
C VAL A 468 -24.50 -0.59 2.15
N PRO A 469 -25.04 0.05 1.11
CA PRO A 469 -26.42 -0.19 0.73
C PRO A 469 -26.54 -1.70 0.47
N GLU A 470 -27.27 -2.41 1.33
CA GLU A 470 -27.61 -3.79 1.07
C GLU A 470 -28.29 -3.84 -0.31
N PRO A 471 -27.89 -4.72 -1.24
CA PRO A 471 -28.67 -4.94 -2.45
C PRO A 471 -30.07 -5.34 -1.98
N GLY A 472 -31.05 -4.47 -2.24
CA GLY A 472 -32.37 -4.55 -1.63
C GLY A 472 -32.94 -5.96 -1.73
N SER A 473 -33.40 -6.49 -0.60
CA SER A 473 -33.98 -7.83 -0.45
C SER A 473 -35.17 -8.11 -1.38
N GLY A 474 -35.63 -7.10 -2.13
CA GLY A 474 -36.57 -7.20 -3.24
C GLY A 474 -36.07 -8.02 -4.44
N MET A 475 -34.76 -8.06 -4.74
CA MET A 475 -34.27 -8.86 -5.89
C MET A 475 -34.28 -10.37 -5.60
N MET A 476 -34.11 -10.80 -4.34
CA MET A 476 -34.26 -12.21 -3.96
C MET A 476 -35.71 -12.70 -4.06
N LEU A 477 -36.69 -11.82 -3.80
CA LEU A 477 -38.11 -12.16 -3.93
C LEU A 477 -38.54 -12.27 -5.40
N VAL A 478 -37.99 -11.46 -6.30
CA VAL A 478 -38.28 -11.58 -7.75
C VAL A 478 -37.65 -12.84 -8.36
N GLY A 479 -36.45 -13.22 -7.91
CA GLY A 479 -35.80 -14.47 -8.34
C GLY A 479 -36.57 -15.74 -7.95
N LEU A 480 -37.19 -15.76 -6.77
CA LEU A 480 -38.00 -16.90 -6.31
C LEU A 480 -39.32 -17.04 -7.08
N TRP A 481 -39.91 -15.94 -7.57
CA TRP A 481 -41.11 -16.00 -8.42
C TRP A 481 -40.81 -16.45 -9.85
N MET A 482 -39.65 -16.11 -10.41
CA MET A 482 -39.26 -16.58 -11.76
C MET A 482 -38.94 -18.07 -11.80
N LEU A 483 -38.33 -18.63 -10.75
CA LEU A 483 -38.05 -20.07 -10.66
C LEU A 483 -39.33 -20.91 -10.51
N ALA A 484 -40.35 -20.39 -9.81
CA ALA A 484 -41.66 -21.04 -9.72
C ALA A 484 -42.42 -21.03 -11.06
N ALA A 485 -42.30 -19.96 -11.86
CA ALA A 485 -42.93 -19.85 -13.17
C ALA A 485 -42.30 -20.79 -14.22
N ILE A 486 -40.98 -20.96 -14.20
CA ILE A 486 -40.25 -21.88 -15.10
C ILE A 486 -40.56 -23.35 -14.76
N GLY A 487 -40.73 -23.68 -13.47
CA GLY A 487 -41.15 -25.01 -13.02
C GLY A 487 -42.57 -25.39 -13.46
N TRP A 488 -43.48 -24.40 -13.53
CA TRP A 488 -44.86 -24.61 -13.99
C TRP A 488 -44.97 -24.75 -15.51
N TRP A 489 -44.13 -24.03 -16.27
CA TRP A 489 -44.10 -24.11 -17.74
C TRP A 489 -43.52 -25.45 -18.24
N ARG A 490 -42.50 -25.99 -17.56
CA ARG A 490 -41.91 -27.30 -17.89
C ARG A 490 -42.87 -28.48 -17.66
N LYS A 491 -43.76 -28.42 -16.66
CA LYS A 491 -44.76 -29.47 -16.41
C LYS A 491 -45.91 -29.49 -17.43
N ARG A 492 -46.19 -28.38 -18.11
CA ARG A 492 -47.28 -28.30 -19.10
C ARG A 492 -46.89 -28.87 -20.47
N ASN A 493 -45.61 -28.79 -20.86
CA ASN A 493 -45.14 -29.26 -22.16
C ASN A 493 -44.81 -30.77 -22.21
N SER A 494 -44.81 -31.48 -21.08
CA SER A 494 -44.59 -32.93 -21.03
C SER A 494 -45.85 -33.78 -21.30
N LEU A 495 -47.04 -33.15 -21.44
CA LEU A 495 -48.32 -33.85 -21.62
C LEU A 495 -48.81 -33.92 -23.08
N CYS A 496 -48.07 -33.37 -24.05
CA CYS A 496 -48.48 -33.36 -25.47
C CYS A 496 -47.88 -34.48 -26.34
N CYS A 497 -47.03 -35.37 -25.80
CA CYS A 497 -46.41 -36.45 -26.56
C CYS A 497 -46.71 -37.83 -25.95
N ALA A 498 -47.98 -38.23 -25.88
CA ALA A 498 -48.36 -39.62 -25.70
C ALA A 498 -49.77 -39.89 -26.23
N GLY A 499 -49.87 -40.56 -27.38
CA GLY A 499 -51.10 -41.27 -27.76
C GLY A 499 -51.52 -41.15 -29.23
N ALA A 500 -51.01 -42.03 -30.09
CA ALA A 500 -51.71 -42.46 -31.30
C ALA A 500 -51.68 -44.00 -31.37
N PRO A 501 -52.84 -44.70 -31.40
CA PRO A 501 -52.88 -46.16 -31.46
C PRO A 501 -52.87 -46.67 -32.91
N HIS A 502 -52.06 -47.69 -33.17
CA HIS A 502 -52.14 -48.54 -34.36
C HIS A 502 -53.42 -49.40 -34.32
N ARG A 503 -54.16 -49.41 -35.44
CA ARG A 503 -55.07 -50.49 -35.87
C ARG A 503 -54.75 -50.80 -37.32
N GLY A 504 -54.65 -52.09 -37.65
CA GLY A 504 -54.42 -52.62 -38.99
C GLY A 504 -53.27 -53.61 -39.01
#